data_AF-A0A377J368-F1
#
_entry.id   AF-A0A377J368-F1
#
_cell.length_a   1.000
_cell.length_b   1.000
_cell.length_c   1.000
_cell.angle_alpha   90.00
_cell.angle_beta   90.00
_cell.angle_gamma   90.00
#
_symmetry.space_group_name_H-M   'P 1'
#
loop_
_entity.id
_entity.type
_entity.pdbx_description
1 polymer ?
#
loop_
_entity_poly.entity_id
_entity_poly.type
_entity_poly.pdbx_seq_one_letter_code
_entity_poly.pdbx_strand_id
1 'polypeptide(L)'
;MKKIAISCIAASMLIQLSMADPANHSTHTPSHTHTAQALKSSTQEVLDAMHAPMLETEFVESGEVNVDFIKNMIPHHQGAILSSKKLIASKDLNPTLKQLAQNIITAQEKEILYFTKLLRDEKQLKQTLPQEQYQQFVKQAKSDMEVMMQEMAKLDSNETLERAYMKAMIAHHQGAIDAAKQILSITNNATITKIAKEIIAAQEDEIKQFATLLDR
;
A
#
# COMPACT_ATOMS: atom_id res chain seq x y z
N MET A 1 60.40 50.91 -31.18
CA MET A 1 61.57 51.20 -30.33
C MET A 1 61.12 52.03 -29.13
N LYS A 2 61.61 51.69 -27.92
CA LYS A 2 61.47 52.39 -26.60
C LYS A 2 60.04 52.35 -26.00
N LYS A 3 59.75 51.46 -25.02
CA LYS A 3 60.11 51.41 -23.58
C LYS A 3 59.60 52.61 -22.77
N ILE A 4 58.97 52.31 -21.62
CA ILE A 4 59.15 52.89 -20.24
C ILE A 4 57.80 52.92 -19.48
N ALA A 5 57.64 52.06 -18.46
CA ALA A 5 57.53 52.29 -16.99
C ALA A 5 56.15 52.79 -16.50
N ILE A 6 55.40 52.01 -15.70
CA ILE A 6 55.42 51.90 -14.22
C ILE A 6 55.36 53.25 -13.50
N SER A 7 54.21 53.56 -12.86
CA SER A 7 54.14 53.79 -11.40
C SER A 7 52.69 54.03 -10.93
N CYS A 8 52.43 53.59 -9.70
CA CYS A 8 51.21 53.62 -8.92
C CYS A 8 50.63 55.02 -8.67
N ILE A 9 49.33 55.11 -8.36
CA ILE A 9 48.74 55.98 -7.31
C ILE A 9 47.36 55.40 -6.92
N ALA A 10 47.12 55.37 -5.60
CA ALA A 10 45.91 54.91 -4.93
C ALA A 10 44.76 55.92 -5.02
N ALA A 11 43.51 55.46 -4.85
CA ALA A 11 42.50 56.04 -3.95
C ALA A 11 41.11 55.41 -4.11
N SER A 12 40.55 55.00 -2.97
CA SER A 12 39.15 55.23 -2.54
C SER A 12 37.97 54.64 -3.31
N MET A 13 37.24 53.70 -2.68
CA MET A 13 35.87 54.01 -2.20
C MET A 13 35.32 52.88 -1.31
N LEU A 14 34.77 53.29 -0.17
CA LEU A 14 33.97 52.48 0.74
C LEU A 14 32.64 52.11 0.08
N ILE A 15 32.25 50.84 0.17
CA ILE A 15 30.86 50.41 -0.01
C ILE A 15 30.47 49.61 1.25
N GLN A 16 29.47 50.14 1.95
CA GLN A 16 28.80 49.52 3.09
C GLN A 16 28.12 48.23 2.64
N LEU A 17 28.39 47.12 3.32
CA LEU A 17 27.61 45.89 3.15
C LEU A 17 26.48 45.87 4.18
N SER A 18 25.25 45.96 3.67
CA SER A 18 24.00 45.75 4.40
C SER A 18 23.97 44.33 4.99
N MET A 19 23.64 44.24 6.27
CA MET A 19 23.28 42.98 6.93
C MET A 19 21.83 42.64 6.54
N ALA A 20 21.66 41.54 5.81
CA ALA A 20 20.35 40.92 5.58
C ALA A 20 20.32 39.56 6.28
N ASP A 21 19.42 39.44 7.26
CA ASP A 21 19.01 38.17 7.87
C ASP A 21 18.27 37.29 6.84
N PRO A 22 18.60 35.99 6.69
CA PRO A 22 17.71 35.05 6.08
C PRO A 22 16.97 34.25 7.16
N ALA A 23 15.69 34.59 7.30
CA ALA A 23 14.69 33.73 7.90
C ALA A 23 14.59 32.39 7.15
N ASN A 24 14.68 31.31 7.93
CA ASN A 24 13.83 30.12 7.89
C ASN A 24 13.40 29.58 6.51
N HIS A 25 14.15 28.59 6.00
CA HIS A 25 13.63 27.57 5.11
C HIS A 25 14.10 26.20 5.61
N SER A 26 13.22 25.49 6.31
CA SER A 26 13.41 24.08 6.63
C SER A 26 13.11 23.26 5.38
N THR A 27 14.15 22.92 4.62
CA THR A 27 14.12 21.85 3.63
C THR A 27 14.37 20.54 4.36
N HIS A 28 13.32 19.71 4.50
CA HIS A 28 13.48 18.34 4.98
C HIS A 28 14.14 17.50 3.88
N THR A 29 15.46 17.40 3.91
CA THR A 29 16.19 16.29 3.32
C THR A 29 16.16 15.11 4.30
N PRO A 30 15.67 13.92 3.95
CA PRO A 30 15.87 12.75 4.79
C PRO A 30 17.34 12.36 4.68
N SER A 31 18.11 12.74 5.70
CA SER A 31 19.42 12.16 5.97
C SER A 31 19.23 10.69 6.28
N HIS A 32 19.46 9.81 5.30
CA HIS A 32 19.62 8.37 5.55
C HIS A 32 21.00 8.16 6.16
N THR A 33 21.10 8.43 7.46
CA THR A 33 22.17 7.95 8.30
C THR A 33 22.06 6.42 8.32
N HIS A 34 23.05 5.71 7.78
CA HIS A 34 23.23 4.27 7.97
C HIS A 34 23.59 3.99 9.43
N THR A 35 22.62 4.17 10.32
CA THR A 35 22.68 3.68 11.70
C THR A 35 22.10 2.27 11.68
N ALA A 36 22.85 1.31 12.23
CA ALA A 36 22.55 -0.11 12.28
C ALA A 36 21.05 -0.42 12.24
N GLN A 37 20.61 -1.06 11.16
CA GLN A 37 19.26 -1.59 11.01
C GLN A 37 19.06 -2.61 12.14
N ALA A 38 18.41 -2.18 13.23
CA ALA A 38 18.01 -3.08 14.30
C ALA A 38 17.30 -4.26 13.62
N LEU A 39 17.74 -5.49 13.90
CA LEU A 39 17.14 -6.71 13.35
C LEU A 39 15.63 -6.63 13.62
N LYS A 40 14.83 -6.44 12.55
CA LYS A 40 13.38 -6.47 12.65
C LYS A 40 12.98 -7.87 13.12
N SER A 41 11.98 -7.96 14.00
CA SER A 41 11.45 -9.27 14.38
C SER A 41 10.82 -9.95 13.15
N SER A 42 10.80 -11.28 13.13
CA SER A 42 10.12 -12.03 12.07
C SER A 42 8.65 -11.64 11.93
N THR A 43 7.98 -11.31 13.05
CA THR A 43 6.63 -10.76 13.06
C THR A 43 6.55 -9.45 12.28
N GLN A 44 7.44 -8.49 12.55
CA GLN A 44 7.42 -7.20 11.85
C GLN A 44 7.65 -7.38 10.34
N GLU A 45 8.55 -8.26 9.93
CA GLU A 45 8.80 -8.51 8.51
C GLU A 45 7.59 -9.11 7.78
N VAL A 46 6.82 -9.97 8.45
CA VAL A 46 5.58 -10.56 7.92
C VAL A 46 4.50 -9.51 7.77
N LEU A 47 4.35 -8.62 8.76
CA LEU A 47 3.36 -7.54 8.72
C LEU A 47 3.73 -6.45 7.70
N ASP A 48 5.01 -6.03 7.66
CA ASP A 48 5.52 -5.05 6.69
C ASP A 48 5.27 -5.52 5.24
N ALA A 49 5.45 -6.81 4.97
CA ALA A 49 5.21 -7.37 3.65
C ALA A 49 3.73 -7.33 3.23
N MET A 50 2.80 -7.28 4.20
CA MET A 50 1.38 -7.11 3.91
C MET A 50 1.06 -5.68 3.45
N HIS A 51 1.75 -4.68 4.01
CA HIS A 51 1.54 -3.27 3.69
C HIS A 51 2.30 -2.80 2.46
N ALA A 52 3.52 -3.31 2.24
CA ALA A 52 4.49 -2.70 1.33
C ALA A 52 3.92 -2.43 -0.08
N PRO A 53 3.24 -3.37 -0.77
CA PRO A 53 2.74 -3.09 -2.11
C PRO A 53 1.70 -1.98 -2.18
N MET A 54 0.87 -1.82 -1.13
CA MET A 54 -0.14 -0.76 -1.06
C MET A 54 0.47 0.62 -0.74
N LEU A 55 1.62 0.67 -0.07
CA LEU A 55 2.33 1.91 0.22
C LEU A 55 3.27 2.33 -0.93
N GLU A 56 3.81 1.35 -1.67
CA GLU A 56 4.74 1.57 -2.77
C GLU A 56 4.04 1.83 -4.11
N THR A 57 2.76 1.48 -4.21
CA THR A 57 1.93 1.71 -5.42
C THR A 57 1.03 2.92 -5.21
N GLU A 58 1.03 3.85 -6.17
CA GLU A 58 0.09 4.97 -6.17
C GLU A 58 -1.35 4.47 -6.27
N PHE A 59 -2.24 4.98 -5.41
CA PHE A 59 -3.66 4.69 -5.47
C PHE A 59 -4.24 5.23 -6.80
N VAL A 60 -4.83 4.35 -7.59
CA VAL A 60 -5.26 4.68 -8.95
C VAL A 60 -6.65 5.33 -8.96
N GLU A 61 -6.72 6.48 -9.61
CA GLU A 61 -7.93 7.29 -9.82
C GLU A 61 -8.09 7.67 -11.30
N SER A 62 -8.33 6.69 -12.16
CA SER A 62 -8.38 6.90 -13.62
C SER A 62 -9.66 7.57 -14.12
N GLY A 63 -10.70 7.69 -13.28
CA GLY A 63 -12.04 8.13 -13.68
C GLY A 63 -12.96 6.98 -14.10
N GLU A 64 -12.46 5.73 -14.05
CA GLU A 64 -13.14 4.53 -14.53
C GLU A 64 -13.22 3.52 -13.37
N VAL A 65 -14.33 3.53 -12.61
CA VAL A 65 -14.39 2.87 -11.29
C VAL A 65 -14.09 1.39 -11.28
N ASN A 66 -14.45 0.68 -12.35
CA ASN A 66 -14.16 -0.74 -12.52
C ASN A 66 -12.66 -1.00 -12.77
N VAL A 67 -11.99 -0.10 -13.52
CA VAL A 67 -10.54 -0.17 -13.77
C VAL A 67 -9.80 0.15 -12.47
N ASP A 68 -10.24 1.18 -11.74
CA ASP A 68 -9.67 1.59 -10.46
C ASP A 68 -9.78 0.47 -9.41
N PHE A 69 -10.96 -0.17 -9.30
CA PHE A 69 -11.15 -1.32 -8.42
C PHE A 69 -10.14 -2.44 -8.70
N ILE A 70 -9.99 -2.85 -9.96
CA ILE A 70 -9.05 -3.92 -10.32
C ILE A 70 -7.60 -3.51 -10.09
N LYS A 71 -7.22 -2.28 -10.48
CA LYS A 71 -5.85 -1.78 -10.32
C LYS A 71 -5.44 -1.66 -8.85
N ASN A 72 -6.34 -1.21 -7.98
CA ASN A 72 -6.07 -1.08 -6.55
C ASN A 72 -6.16 -2.42 -5.80
N MET A 73 -6.93 -3.40 -6.30
CA MET A 73 -6.99 -4.74 -5.70
C MET A 73 -5.71 -5.57 -5.95
N ILE A 74 -4.97 -5.29 -7.02
CA ILE A 74 -3.70 -5.96 -7.32
C ILE A 74 -2.65 -5.77 -6.22
N PRO A 75 -2.24 -4.55 -5.84
CA PRO A 75 -1.26 -4.35 -4.75
C PRO A 75 -1.80 -4.87 -3.41
N HIS A 76 -3.10 -4.74 -3.15
CA HIS A 76 -3.72 -5.36 -1.97
C HIS A 76 -3.48 -6.88 -1.95
N HIS A 77 -3.78 -7.60 -3.02
CA HIS A 77 -3.53 -9.05 -3.10
C HIS A 77 -2.04 -9.40 -3.03
N GLN A 78 -1.17 -8.58 -3.63
CA GLN A 78 0.28 -8.77 -3.51
C GLN A 78 0.75 -8.72 -2.05
N GLY A 79 0.20 -7.82 -1.24
CA GLY A 79 0.48 -7.72 0.19
C GLY A 79 0.18 -9.03 0.92
N ALA A 80 -1.04 -9.55 0.75
CA ALA A 80 -1.44 -10.82 1.36
C ALA A 80 -0.56 -12.00 0.91
N ILE A 81 -0.20 -12.08 -0.38
CA ILE A 81 0.69 -13.13 -0.90
C ILE A 81 2.09 -13.03 -0.30
N LEU A 82 2.70 -11.84 -0.27
CA LEU A 82 4.06 -11.64 0.24
C LEU A 82 4.14 -11.95 1.74
N SER A 83 3.17 -11.46 2.51
CA SER A 83 3.07 -11.76 3.95
C SER A 83 2.92 -13.26 4.19
N SER A 84 2.04 -13.93 3.44
CA SER A 84 1.81 -15.38 3.56
C SER A 84 3.06 -16.19 3.20
N LYS A 85 3.79 -15.80 2.14
CA LYS A 85 5.07 -16.44 1.76
C LYS A 85 6.12 -16.31 2.86
N LYS A 86 6.21 -15.15 3.50
CA LYS A 86 7.11 -14.96 4.65
C LYS A 86 6.67 -15.78 5.86
N LEU A 87 5.36 -15.82 6.15
CA LEU A 87 4.83 -16.63 7.24
C LEU A 87 5.26 -18.09 7.08
N ILE A 88 4.94 -18.74 5.94
CA ILE A 88 5.19 -20.18 5.73
C ILE A 88 6.67 -20.59 5.73
N ALA A 89 7.59 -19.64 5.61
CA ALA A 89 9.04 -19.85 5.75
C ALA A 89 9.50 -19.96 7.21
N SER A 90 8.63 -19.61 8.17
CA SER A 90 8.89 -19.72 9.60
C SER A 90 8.87 -21.17 10.08
N LYS A 91 9.67 -21.46 11.11
CA LYS A 91 9.69 -22.77 11.76
C LYS A 91 8.46 -22.95 12.67
N ASP A 92 8.10 -24.21 12.90
CA ASP A 92 7.13 -24.63 13.91
C ASP A 92 5.72 -24.01 13.79
N LEU A 93 5.27 -23.71 12.58
CA LEU A 93 3.92 -23.22 12.34
C LEU A 93 2.85 -24.28 12.57
N ASN A 94 1.71 -23.85 13.09
CA ASN A 94 0.47 -24.60 13.09
C ASN A 94 0.16 -25.10 11.67
N PRO A 95 0.04 -26.42 11.45
CA PRO A 95 -0.17 -26.98 10.11
C PRO A 95 -1.44 -26.46 9.41
N THR A 96 -2.48 -26.14 10.18
CA THR A 96 -3.74 -25.59 9.64
C THR A 96 -3.52 -24.17 9.14
N LEU A 97 -2.82 -23.33 9.91
CA LEU A 97 -2.49 -21.97 9.48
C LEU A 97 -1.57 -21.97 8.25
N LYS A 98 -0.57 -22.87 8.22
CA LYS A 98 0.30 -23.04 7.06
C LYS A 98 -0.47 -23.42 5.80
N GLN A 99 -1.44 -24.33 5.90
CA GLN A 99 -2.29 -24.71 4.79
C GLN A 99 -3.18 -23.55 4.32
N LEU A 100 -3.76 -22.80 5.25
CA LEU A 100 -4.59 -21.63 4.94
C LEU A 100 -3.78 -20.55 4.20
N ALA A 101 -2.58 -20.22 4.69
CA ALA A 101 -1.68 -19.29 4.02
C ALA A 101 -1.27 -19.76 2.61
N GLN A 102 -1.06 -21.07 2.42
CA GLN A 102 -0.78 -21.63 1.09
C GLN A 102 -1.97 -21.50 0.13
N ASN A 103 -3.20 -21.68 0.64
CA ASN A 103 -4.43 -21.50 -0.13
C ASN A 103 -4.59 -20.05 -0.59
N ILE A 104 -4.37 -19.09 0.32
CA ILE A 104 -4.40 -17.64 0.03
C ILE A 104 -3.41 -17.31 -1.09
N ILE A 105 -2.16 -17.78 -0.99
CA ILE A 105 -1.14 -17.55 -2.03
C ILE A 105 -1.64 -18.04 -3.39
N THR A 106 -2.11 -19.28 -3.46
CA THR A 106 -2.53 -19.90 -4.73
C THR A 106 -3.77 -19.22 -5.32
N ALA A 107 -4.76 -18.88 -4.50
CA ALA A 107 -5.97 -18.21 -4.95
C ALA A 107 -5.66 -16.80 -5.47
N GLN A 108 -4.96 -15.99 -4.69
CA GLN A 108 -4.72 -14.60 -5.03
C GLN A 108 -3.69 -14.44 -6.17
N GLU A 109 -2.73 -15.36 -6.33
CA GLU A 109 -1.88 -15.39 -7.53
C GLU A 109 -2.71 -15.63 -8.80
N LYS A 110 -3.69 -16.54 -8.75
CA LYS A 110 -4.60 -16.80 -9.87
C LYS A 110 -5.47 -15.58 -10.18
N GLU A 111 -5.94 -14.88 -9.16
CA GLU A 111 -6.73 -13.65 -9.30
C GLU A 111 -5.91 -12.51 -9.90
N ILE A 112 -4.67 -12.27 -9.42
CA ILE A 112 -3.78 -11.27 -10.02
C ILE A 112 -3.51 -11.59 -11.50
N LEU A 113 -3.29 -12.85 -11.86
CA LEU A 113 -3.14 -13.26 -13.26
C LEU A 113 -4.40 -12.97 -14.08
N TYR A 114 -5.58 -13.17 -13.50
CA TYR A 114 -6.85 -12.87 -14.14
C TYR A 114 -7.07 -11.36 -14.30
N PHE A 115 -6.86 -10.57 -13.25
CA PHE A 115 -6.93 -9.11 -13.26
C PHE A 115 -5.98 -8.49 -14.27
N THR A 116 -4.72 -8.96 -14.29
CA THR A 116 -3.71 -8.53 -15.26
C THR A 116 -4.15 -8.81 -16.70
N LYS A 117 -4.84 -9.93 -16.95
CA LYS A 117 -5.38 -10.24 -18.28
C LYS A 117 -6.54 -9.31 -18.64
N LEU A 118 -7.45 -9.02 -17.71
CA LEU A 118 -8.56 -8.09 -17.93
C LEU A 118 -8.04 -6.68 -18.26
N LEU A 119 -7.00 -6.21 -17.57
CA LEU A 119 -6.39 -4.91 -17.81
C LEU A 119 -5.65 -4.79 -19.16
N ARG A 120 -5.48 -5.87 -19.94
CA ARG A 120 -4.95 -5.77 -21.32
C ARG A 120 -5.98 -5.20 -22.30
N ASP A 121 -7.27 -5.26 -21.96
CA ASP A 121 -8.35 -4.63 -22.71
C ASP A 121 -9.30 -3.91 -21.76
N GLU A 122 -8.80 -2.82 -21.16
CA GLU A 122 -9.54 -2.02 -20.18
C GLU A 122 -10.87 -1.47 -20.73
N LYS A 123 -11.04 -1.38 -22.06
CA LYS A 123 -12.26 -0.89 -22.70
C LYS A 123 -13.50 -1.66 -22.24
N GLN A 124 -13.36 -2.95 -21.95
CA GLN A 124 -14.45 -3.80 -21.48
C GLN A 124 -14.80 -3.57 -20.01
N LEU A 125 -13.93 -2.90 -19.26
CA LEU A 125 -14.13 -2.59 -17.85
C LEU A 125 -14.68 -1.17 -17.68
N LYS A 126 -14.43 -0.26 -18.62
CA LYS A 126 -14.78 1.16 -18.50
C LYS A 126 -16.20 1.41 -18.00
N GLN A 127 -16.28 2.28 -17.01
CA GLN A 127 -17.51 2.81 -16.46
C GLN A 127 -17.17 4.13 -15.80
N THR A 128 -17.52 5.22 -16.49
CA THR A 128 -17.44 6.56 -15.93
C THR A 128 -18.69 6.85 -15.11
N LEU A 129 -18.54 7.73 -14.13
CA LEU A 129 -19.65 8.23 -13.31
C LEU A 129 -19.74 9.76 -13.45
N PRO A 130 -20.88 10.37 -13.09
CA PRO A 130 -20.93 11.80 -12.81
C PRO A 130 -19.82 12.19 -11.83
N GLN A 131 -19.16 13.34 -12.06
CA GLN A 131 -17.97 13.74 -11.31
C GLN A 131 -18.15 13.67 -9.79
N GLU A 132 -19.28 14.15 -9.27
CA GLU A 132 -19.56 14.13 -7.84
C GLU A 132 -19.63 12.70 -7.27
N GLN A 133 -20.30 11.79 -7.99
CA GLN A 133 -20.43 10.39 -7.60
C GLN A 133 -19.07 9.67 -7.65
N TYR A 134 -18.25 9.96 -8.67
CA TYR A 134 -16.88 9.44 -8.74
C TYR A 134 -16.02 9.92 -7.56
N GLN A 135 -16.09 11.21 -7.22
CA GLN A 135 -15.34 11.76 -6.09
C GLN A 135 -15.77 11.14 -4.76
N GLN A 136 -17.07 10.88 -4.57
CA GLN A 136 -17.58 10.16 -3.40
C GLN A 136 -17.07 8.72 -3.35
N PHE A 137 -17.07 8.01 -4.49
CA PHE A 137 -16.53 6.66 -4.60
C PHE A 137 -15.04 6.61 -4.19
N VAL A 138 -14.21 7.47 -4.78
CA VAL A 138 -12.77 7.55 -4.46
C VAL A 138 -12.54 7.90 -3.00
N LYS A 139 -13.27 8.90 -2.46
CA LYS A 139 -13.14 9.30 -1.06
C LYS A 139 -13.44 8.14 -0.11
N GLN A 140 -14.52 7.40 -0.36
CA GLN A 140 -14.87 6.25 0.46
C GLN A 140 -13.84 5.13 0.33
N ALA A 141 -13.37 4.81 -0.88
CA ALA A 141 -12.35 3.78 -1.09
C ALA A 141 -11.05 4.08 -0.34
N LYS A 142 -10.61 5.36 -0.33
CA LYS A 142 -9.45 5.80 0.47
C LYS A 142 -9.71 5.70 1.97
N SER A 143 -10.91 6.07 2.41
CA SER A 143 -11.30 5.94 3.82
C SER A 143 -11.31 4.49 4.27
N ASP A 144 -11.81 3.57 3.45
CA ASP A 144 -11.86 2.13 3.76
C ASP A 144 -10.45 1.55 3.87
N MET A 145 -9.57 1.92 2.94
CA MET A 145 -8.15 1.56 3.01
C MET A 145 -7.45 2.14 4.25
N GLU A 146 -7.76 3.39 4.63
CA GLU A 146 -7.23 3.99 5.85
C GLU A 146 -7.70 3.23 7.10
N VAL A 147 -9.00 2.89 7.18
CA VAL A 147 -9.56 2.09 8.29
C VAL A 147 -8.85 0.74 8.38
N MET A 148 -8.69 0.03 7.26
CA MET A 148 -7.96 -1.24 7.22
C MET A 148 -6.53 -1.09 7.78
N MET A 149 -5.78 -0.08 7.31
CA MET A 149 -4.42 0.19 7.80
C MET A 149 -4.39 0.54 9.30
N GLN A 150 -5.37 1.29 9.79
CA GLN A 150 -5.50 1.61 11.21
C GLN A 150 -5.79 0.36 12.05
N GLU A 151 -6.68 -0.53 11.60
CA GLU A 151 -6.96 -1.79 12.30
C GLU A 151 -5.73 -2.70 12.37
N MET A 152 -4.95 -2.77 11.28
CA MET A 152 -3.68 -3.51 11.27
C MET A 152 -2.61 -2.86 12.16
N ALA A 153 -2.63 -1.54 12.34
CA ALA A 153 -1.70 -0.83 13.21
C ALA A 153 -2.01 -0.99 14.71
N LYS A 154 -3.23 -1.41 15.07
CA LYS A 154 -3.65 -1.64 16.48
C LYS A 154 -3.13 -2.94 17.08
N LEU A 155 -2.43 -3.76 16.31
CA LEU A 155 -1.95 -5.07 16.76
C LEU A 155 -0.90 -4.90 17.88
N ASP A 156 -1.05 -5.69 18.94
CA ASP A 156 -0.11 -5.69 20.06
C ASP A 156 1.26 -6.22 19.60
N SER A 157 2.30 -5.43 19.85
CA SER A 157 3.69 -5.76 19.53
C SER A 157 4.22 -7.02 20.23
N ASN A 158 3.53 -7.50 21.27
CA ASN A 158 3.88 -8.71 22.01
C ASN A 158 3.17 -9.97 21.50
N GLU A 159 2.33 -9.86 20.46
CA GLU A 159 1.67 -11.03 19.88
C GLU A 159 2.67 -12.02 19.29
N THR A 160 2.35 -13.31 19.41
CA THR A 160 3.07 -14.35 18.65
C THR A 160 2.93 -14.07 17.16
N LEU A 161 3.92 -14.51 16.36
CA LEU A 161 3.90 -14.36 14.91
C LEU A 161 2.57 -14.82 14.28
N GLU A 162 2.07 -16.00 14.68
CA GLU A 162 0.84 -16.56 14.13
C GLU A 162 -0.38 -15.71 14.45
N ARG A 163 -0.55 -15.29 15.73
CA ARG A 163 -1.68 -14.45 16.14
C ARG A 163 -1.63 -13.08 15.49
N ALA A 164 -0.45 -12.47 15.39
CA ALA A 164 -0.27 -11.19 14.71
C ALA A 164 -0.64 -11.28 13.23
N TYR A 165 -0.15 -12.31 12.52
CA TYR A 165 -0.52 -12.55 11.12
C TYR A 165 -2.03 -12.74 10.94
N MET A 166 -2.67 -13.59 11.75
CA MET A 166 -4.10 -13.86 11.60
C MET A 166 -4.94 -12.61 11.85
N LYS A 167 -4.65 -11.84 12.90
CA LYS A 167 -5.37 -10.60 13.18
C LYS A 167 -5.15 -9.55 12.08
N ALA A 168 -3.91 -9.41 11.60
CA ALA A 168 -3.60 -8.52 10.47
C ALA A 168 -4.34 -8.93 9.21
N MET A 169 -4.34 -10.22 8.88
CA MET A 169 -4.97 -10.74 7.68
C MET A 169 -6.49 -10.63 7.75
N ILE A 170 -7.10 -10.74 8.94
CA ILE A 170 -8.53 -10.45 9.13
C ILE A 170 -8.85 -9.00 8.75
N ALA A 171 -8.11 -8.03 9.29
CA ALA A 171 -8.33 -6.61 8.96
C ALA A 171 -8.09 -6.34 7.46
N HIS A 172 -7.02 -6.91 6.91
CA HIS A 172 -6.69 -6.80 5.49
C HIS A 172 -7.79 -7.41 4.59
N HIS A 173 -8.32 -8.59 4.95
CA HIS A 173 -9.42 -9.21 4.21
C HIS A 173 -10.71 -8.40 4.31
N GLN A 174 -10.98 -7.79 5.47
CA GLN A 174 -12.12 -6.90 5.62
C GLN A 174 -12.05 -5.70 4.67
N GLY A 175 -10.86 -5.12 4.47
CA GLY A 175 -10.64 -4.04 3.50
C GLY A 175 -11.01 -4.44 2.06
N ALA A 176 -10.59 -5.62 1.61
CA ALA A 176 -10.97 -6.14 0.30
C ALA A 176 -12.48 -6.44 0.17
N ILE A 177 -13.11 -6.96 1.22
CA ILE A 177 -14.56 -7.19 1.29
C ILE A 177 -15.32 -5.87 1.17
N ASP A 178 -14.88 -4.83 1.87
CA ASP A 178 -15.53 -3.52 1.87
C ASP A 178 -15.40 -2.85 0.49
N ALA A 179 -14.21 -2.90 -0.12
CA ALA A 179 -14.01 -2.46 -1.51
C ALA A 179 -14.89 -3.24 -2.51
N ALA A 180 -15.03 -4.56 -2.34
CA ALA A 180 -15.88 -5.40 -3.17
C ALA A 180 -17.38 -5.07 -3.01
N LYS A 181 -17.84 -4.79 -1.78
CA LYS A 181 -19.21 -4.31 -1.51
C LYS A 181 -19.45 -2.94 -2.12
N GLN A 182 -18.47 -2.05 -2.02
CA GLN A 182 -18.53 -0.71 -2.59
C GLN A 182 -18.70 -0.77 -4.12
N ILE A 183 -17.87 -1.53 -4.84
CA ILE A 183 -17.99 -1.62 -6.30
C ILE A 183 -19.31 -2.28 -6.74
N LEU A 184 -19.83 -3.26 -5.98
CA LEU A 184 -21.13 -3.87 -6.24
C LEU A 184 -22.31 -2.89 -6.15
N SER A 185 -22.17 -1.81 -5.38
CA SER A 185 -23.23 -0.80 -5.26
C SER A 185 -23.38 0.07 -6.51
N ILE A 186 -22.38 0.05 -7.42
CA ILE A 186 -22.28 1.02 -8.51
C ILE A 186 -22.00 0.40 -9.88
N THR A 187 -21.31 -0.74 -9.94
CA THR A 187 -20.95 -1.38 -11.21
C THR A 187 -22.16 -1.96 -11.91
N ASN A 188 -22.24 -1.78 -13.23
CA ASN A 188 -23.15 -2.54 -14.10
C ASN A 188 -22.43 -3.62 -14.91
N ASN A 189 -21.13 -3.82 -14.64
CA ASN A 189 -20.31 -4.78 -15.36
C ASN A 189 -20.42 -6.18 -14.73
N ALA A 190 -20.90 -7.15 -15.51
CA ALA A 190 -21.11 -8.52 -15.03
C ALA A 190 -19.81 -9.21 -14.58
N THR A 191 -18.69 -8.92 -15.25
CA THR A 191 -17.37 -9.47 -14.89
C THR A 191 -16.92 -8.93 -13.54
N ILE A 192 -17.03 -7.61 -13.32
CA ILE A 192 -16.68 -6.99 -12.03
C ILE A 192 -17.62 -7.47 -10.92
N THR A 193 -18.91 -7.59 -11.20
CA THR A 193 -19.89 -8.16 -10.26
C THR A 193 -19.50 -9.56 -9.82
N LYS A 194 -19.06 -10.41 -10.76
CA LYS A 194 -18.62 -11.77 -10.47
C LYS A 194 -17.36 -11.76 -9.60
N ILE A 195 -16.35 -10.97 -9.96
CA ILE A 195 -15.10 -10.84 -9.21
C ILE A 195 -15.37 -10.41 -7.77
N ALA A 196 -16.16 -9.34 -7.58
CA ALA A 196 -16.45 -8.82 -6.25
C ALA A 196 -17.16 -9.85 -5.36
N LYS A 197 -18.12 -10.61 -5.92
CA LYS A 197 -18.80 -11.68 -5.18
C LYS A 197 -17.87 -12.84 -4.83
N GLU A 198 -16.95 -13.20 -5.72
CA GLU A 198 -15.96 -14.25 -5.47
C GLU A 198 -14.98 -13.84 -4.36
N ILE A 199 -14.49 -12.59 -4.38
CA ILE A 199 -13.65 -12.02 -3.32
C ILE A 199 -14.39 -12.06 -1.97
N ILE A 200 -15.64 -11.57 -1.92
CA ILE A 200 -16.42 -11.54 -0.67
C ILE A 200 -16.57 -12.96 -0.12
N ALA A 201 -17.01 -13.91 -0.95
CA ALA A 201 -17.27 -15.27 -0.49
C ALA A 201 -16.01 -15.97 0.03
N ALA A 202 -14.88 -15.83 -0.69
CA ALA A 202 -13.62 -16.44 -0.28
C ALA A 202 -13.09 -15.81 1.01
N GLN A 203 -13.01 -14.49 1.06
CA GLN A 203 -12.37 -13.80 2.19
C GLN A 203 -13.23 -13.81 3.45
N GLU A 204 -14.57 -13.86 3.35
CA GLU A 204 -15.43 -14.12 4.50
C GLU A 204 -15.22 -15.52 5.09
N ASP A 205 -14.93 -16.52 4.26
CA ASP A 205 -14.61 -17.87 4.73
C ASP A 205 -13.23 -17.92 5.40
N GLU A 206 -12.23 -17.28 4.81
CA GLU A 206 -10.87 -17.19 5.36
C GLU A 206 -10.85 -16.44 6.70
N ILE A 207 -11.60 -15.35 6.85
CA ILE A 207 -11.79 -14.65 8.13
C ILE A 207 -12.36 -15.60 9.20
N LYS A 208 -13.36 -16.42 8.86
CA LYS A 208 -13.93 -17.39 9.82
C LYS A 208 -12.91 -18.45 10.24
N GLN A 209 -12.08 -18.92 9.30
CA GLN A 209 -11.01 -19.87 9.60
C GLN A 209 -9.95 -19.25 10.52
N PHE A 210 -9.53 -17.99 10.27
CA PHE A 210 -8.62 -17.27 11.16
C PHE A 210 -9.20 -17.05 12.56
N ALA A 211 -10.45 -16.61 12.67
CA ALA A 211 -11.13 -16.45 13.95
C ALA A 211 -11.18 -17.77 14.73
N THR A 212 -11.54 -18.86 14.05
CA THR A 212 -11.57 -20.21 14.65
C THR A 212 -10.20 -20.65 15.17
N LEU A 213 -9.11 -20.27 14.50
CA LEU A 213 -7.74 -20.58 14.94
C LEU A 213 -7.30 -19.69 16.11
N LEU A 214 -7.77 -18.44 16.17
CA LEU A 214 -7.45 -17.50 17.25
C LEU A 214 -8.13 -17.85 18.58
N ASP A 215 -9.28 -18.54 18.53
CA ASP A 215 -10.08 -18.94 19.68
C ASP A 215 -9.64 -20.28 20.31
N ARG A 216 -8.65 -20.96 19.73
CA ARG A 216 -8.04 -22.19 20.25
C ARG A 216 -6.91 -21.88 21.22
#